data_AF-A0A085Z401-F1
#
_entry.id   AF-A0A085Z401-F1
#
_cell.length_a   1.000
_cell.length_b   1.000
_cell.length_c   1.000
_cell.angle_alpha   90.00
_cell.angle_beta   90.00
_cell.angle_gamma   90.00
#
_symmetry.space_group_name_H-M   'P 1'
#
loop_
_entity.id
_entity.type
_entity.pdbx_description
1 polymer ?
#
loop_
_entity_poly.entity_id
_entity_poly.type
_entity_poly.pdbx_seq_one_letter_code
_entity_poly.pdbx_strand_id
1 'polypeptide(L)'
;MLSLVMILVLIVLIYNFIEYKESARTTAWSGIIDKKISEVIVYADDELPVNPQFNILVLRKPFKNIFLQRLVESEKKFSGAAKNKIKDLFKEYNLRDVAINKLDQKKPYLIAQGILELTVMDQEEAAPKISLFLSHPSQQVYLEAQYAMVRLKGFEGLNFLDTFASKISEWQQLRLLLSISFLPEDADITIERWLGSSNDSVVIFTLKLIKKFQLLSFYSKITELFDASSSEIKVKAIQTLMSLENPETVAYLSAIYNDQPDDVRVEILRVIKVSKDHCCTDLLKQEFFEGNTSGIKVNAAQALYSLGYNEYLSSLTHREDLSEESIQIIKYALQEKVC
;
A
#
# COMPACT_ATOMS: atom_id res chain seq x y z
N MET A 1 26.42 40.08 -29.11
CA MET A 1 25.74 38.79 -29.43
C MET A 1 26.68 37.60 -29.27
N LEU A 2 27.75 37.44 -30.06
CA LEU A 2 28.67 36.29 -29.95
C LEU A 2 29.33 36.09 -28.56
N SER A 3 29.78 37.17 -27.91
CA SER A 3 30.38 37.07 -26.56
C SER A 3 29.38 36.60 -25.49
N LEU A 4 28.11 37.03 -25.58
CA LEU A 4 27.05 36.60 -24.66
C LEU A 4 26.75 35.10 -24.83
N VAL A 5 26.68 34.63 -26.08
CA VAL A 5 26.45 33.21 -26.41
C VAL A 5 27.62 32.36 -25.91
N MET A 6 28.87 32.82 -26.08
CA MET A 6 30.06 32.10 -25.57
C MET A 6 30.05 31.99 -24.03
N ILE A 7 29.64 33.04 -23.31
CA ILE A 7 29.51 32.99 -21.84
C ILE A 7 28.43 32.00 -21.41
N LEU A 8 27.27 31.99 -22.08
CA LEU A 8 26.18 31.06 -21.80
C LEU A 8 26.60 29.60 -22.03
N VAL A 9 27.30 29.32 -23.13
CA VAL A 9 27.86 28.00 -23.41
C VAL A 9 28.88 27.59 -22.34
N LEU A 10 29.75 28.50 -21.90
CA LEU A 10 30.72 28.23 -20.84
C LEU A 10 30.03 27.87 -19.52
N ILE A 11 28.96 28.59 -19.14
CA ILE A 11 28.17 28.31 -17.93
C ILE A 11 27.54 26.91 -18.01
N VAL A 12 26.95 26.55 -19.16
CA VAL A 12 26.33 25.22 -19.35
C VAL A 12 27.38 24.12 -19.30
N LEU A 13 28.55 24.31 -19.92
CA LEU A 13 29.63 23.33 -19.86
C LEU A 13 30.19 23.16 -18.44
N ILE A 14 30.37 24.25 -17.70
CA ILE A 14 30.80 24.20 -16.30
C ILE A 14 29.75 23.48 -15.44
N TYR A 15 28.46 23.80 -15.62
CA TYR A 15 27.37 23.13 -14.92
C TYR A 15 27.35 21.62 -15.21
N ASN A 16 27.37 21.22 -16.49
CA ASN A 16 27.40 19.82 -16.90
C ASN A 16 28.66 19.09 -16.40
N PHE A 17 29.80 19.77 -16.36
CA PHE A 17 31.04 19.17 -15.85
C PHE A 17 31.01 18.97 -14.33
N ILE A 18 30.44 19.93 -13.59
CA ILE A 18 30.22 19.78 -12.14
C ILE A 18 29.26 18.62 -11.88
N GLU A 19 28.13 18.59 -12.58
CA GLU A 19 27.12 17.52 -12.47
C GLU A 19 27.70 16.15 -12.82
N TYR A 20 28.46 16.06 -13.92
CA TYR A 20 29.16 14.84 -14.32
C TYR A 20 30.16 14.39 -13.25
N LYS A 21 30.95 15.31 -12.69
CA LYS A 21 31.93 14.99 -11.65
C LYS A 21 31.26 14.53 -10.36
N GLU A 22 30.13 15.14 -9.98
CA GLU A 22 29.35 14.70 -8.83
C GLU A 22 28.73 13.32 -9.04
N SER A 23 28.18 13.07 -10.24
CA SER A 23 27.62 11.78 -10.62
C SER A 23 28.69 10.68 -10.64
N ALA A 24 29.83 10.91 -11.30
CA ALA A 24 30.95 9.96 -11.34
C ALA A 24 31.50 9.65 -9.95
N ARG A 25 31.62 10.67 -9.09
CA ARG A 25 32.02 10.49 -7.68
C ARG A 25 31.01 9.66 -6.91
N THR A 26 29.72 9.92 -7.10
CA THR A 26 28.64 9.18 -6.44
C THR A 26 28.66 7.72 -6.86
N THR A 27 28.79 7.42 -8.15
CA THR A 27 28.91 6.04 -8.66
C THR A 27 30.13 5.32 -8.07
N ALA A 28 31.30 5.97 -8.07
CA ALA A 28 32.51 5.39 -7.51
C ALA A 28 32.38 5.11 -6.00
N TRP A 29 31.83 6.06 -5.24
CA TRP A 29 31.61 5.88 -3.80
C TRP A 29 30.55 4.84 -3.48
N SER A 30 29.46 4.79 -4.25
CA SER A 30 28.43 3.76 -4.13
C SER A 30 29.03 2.36 -4.31
N GLY A 31 29.92 2.16 -5.29
CA GLY A 31 30.61 0.87 -5.47
C GLY A 31 31.44 0.45 -4.24
N ILE A 32 32.14 1.39 -3.60
CA ILE A 32 32.91 1.13 -2.38
C ILE A 32 31.98 0.77 -1.21
N ILE A 33 30.87 1.50 -1.08
CA ILE A 33 29.87 1.28 -0.04
C ILE A 33 29.17 -0.07 -0.22
N ASP A 34 28.75 -0.39 -1.44
CA ASP A 34 28.06 -1.64 -1.76
C ASP A 34 28.95 -2.85 -1.49
N LYS A 35 30.25 -2.73 -1.80
CA LYS A 35 31.24 -3.73 -1.42
C LYS A 35 31.30 -3.92 0.09
N LYS A 36 31.38 -2.83 0.87
CA LYS A 36 31.39 -2.89 2.34
C LYS A 36 30.10 -3.53 2.91
N ILE A 37 28.93 -3.15 2.40
CA ILE A 37 27.65 -3.74 2.81
C ILE A 37 27.64 -5.24 2.51
N SER A 38 28.08 -5.64 1.31
CA SER A 38 28.12 -7.04 0.89
C SER A 38 29.08 -7.86 1.75
N GLU A 39 30.28 -7.35 2.03
CA GLU A 39 31.26 -8.01 2.89
C GLU A 39 30.70 -8.25 4.30
N VAL A 40 30.05 -7.25 4.89
CA VAL A 40 29.50 -7.35 6.25
C VAL A 40 28.32 -8.34 6.32
N ILE A 41 27.54 -8.46 5.24
CA ILE A 41 26.45 -9.44 5.14
C ILE A 41 26.99 -10.86 4.95
N VAL A 42 28.02 -11.04 4.12
CA VAL A 42 28.56 -12.36 3.76
C VAL A 42 29.46 -12.93 4.85
N TYR A 43 30.37 -12.12 5.40
CA TYR A 43 31.42 -12.56 6.32
C TYR A 43 31.04 -12.30 7.79
N ALA A 44 29.78 -12.53 8.15
CA ALA A 44 29.10 -12.05 9.35
C ALA A 44 29.95 -12.00 10.65
N ASP A 45 30.85 -12.97 10.86
CA ASP A 45 31.68 -13.12 12.07
C ASP A 45 33.19 -13.37 11.77
N ASP A 46 33.63 -13.28 10.52
CA ASP A 46 35.03 -13.42 10.13
C ASP A 46 35.78 -12.07 10.17
N GLU A 47 37.12 -12.10 10.21
CA GLU A 47 37.93 -10.89 10.03
C GLU A 47 37.62 -10.24 8.68
N LEU A 48 36.93 -9.10 8.71
CA LEU A 48 36.61 -8.35 7.50
C LEU A 48 37.89 -7.87 6.82
N PRO A 49 37.98 -7.98 5.49
CA PRO A 49 39.10 -7.42 4.76
C PRO A 49 39.17 -5.91 4.99
N VAL A 50 40.34 -5.42 5.41
CA VAL A 50 40.55 -3.98 5.63
C VAL A 50 40.40 -3.26 4.29
N ASN A 51 39.54 -2.24 4.25
CA ASN A 51 39.41 -1.35 3.11
C ASN A 51 39.91 0.06 3.49
N PRO A 52 41.20 0.37 3.26
CA PRO A 52 41.79 1.66 3.64
C PRO A 52 41.08 2.85 2.99
N GLN A 53 40.61 2.67 1.75
CA GLN A 53 39.91 3.72 1.02
C GLN A 53 38.58 4.06 1.67
N PHE A 54 37.81 3.06 2.10
CA PHE A 54 36.56 3.27 2.84
C PHE A 54 36.82 4.01 4.17
N ASN A 55 37.83 3.59 4.93
CA ASN A 55 38.15 4.20 6.23
C ASN A 55 38.50 5.70 6.12
N ILE A 56 39.13 6.12 5.03
CA ILE A 56 39.41 7.54 4.77
C ILE A 56 38.14 8.28 4.33
N LEU A 57 37.35 7.67 3.43
CA LEU A 57 36.19 8.32 2.84
C LEU A 57 35.03 8.47 3.83
N VAL A 58 34.84 7.52 4.75
CA VAL A 58 33.74 7.52 5.72
C VAL A 58 33.78 8.70 6.69
N LEU A 59 34.94 9.34 6.84
CA LEU A 59 35.11 10.57 7.62
C LEU A 59 34.50 11.81 6.91
N ARG A 60 34.23 11.74 5.60
CA ARG A 60 33.71 12.86 4.81
C ARG A 60 32.19 12.91 4.86
N LYS A 61 31.61 14.07 5.21
CA LYS A 61 30.14 14.28 5.23
C LYS A 61 29.42 13.87 3.93
N PRO A 62 29.90 14.24 2.72
CA PRO A 62 29.23 13.83 1.49
C PRO A 62 29.22 12.31 1.27
N PHE A 63 30.28 11.62 1.69
CA PHE A 63 30.34 10.16 1.62
C PHE A 63 29.37 9.53 2.62
N LYS A 64 29.31 10.03 3.86
CA LYS A 64 28.32 9.57 4.85
C LYS A 64 26.87 9.73 4.37
N ASN A 65 26.55 10.81 3.65
CA ASN A 65 25.22 11.00 3.06
C ASN A 65 24.89 9.89 2.05
N ILE A 66 25.81 9.58 1.14
CA ILE A 66 25.62 8.50 0.14
C ILE A 66 25.58 7.15 0.85
N PHE A 67 26.43 6.94 1.86
CA PHE A 67 26.45 5.71 2.65
C PHE A 67 25.09 5.45 3.32
N LEU A 68 24.54 6.46 3.99
CA LEU A 68 23.22 6.35 4.61
C LEU A 68 22.11 6.04 3.58
N GLN A 69 22.13 6.70 2.41
CA GLN A 69 21.18 6.42 1.33
C GLN A 69 21.27 4.95 0.86
N ARG A 70 22.49 4.43 0.67
CA ARG A 70 22.71 3.04 0.26
C ARG A 70 22.31 2.03 1.32
N LEU A 71 22.50 2.34 2.61
CA LEU A 71 22.00 1.49 3.70
C LEU A 71 20.47 1.45 3.68
N VAL A 72 19.79 2.57 3.48
CA VAL A 72 18.32 2.63 3.37
C VAL A 72 17.80 1.86 2.16
N GLU A 73 18.47 1.97 1.01
CA GLU A 73 18.12 1.19 -0.18
C GLU A 73 18.37 -0.31 0.00
N SER A 74 19.42 -0.67 0.73
CA SER A 74 19.74 -2.05 1.07
C SER A 74 18.75 -2.63 2.08
N GLU A 75 18.35 -1.87 3.10
CA GLU A 75 17.40 -2.32 4.12
C GLU A 75 16.09 -2.84 3.51
N LYS A 76 15.61 -2.20 2.45
CA LYS A 76 14.41 -2.62 1.71
C LYS A 76 14.55 -3.95 0.96
N LYS A 77 15.79 -4.35 0.65
CA LYS A 77 16.11 -5.55 -0.16
C LYS A 77 16.46 -6.76 0.70
N PHE A 78 16.79 -6.56 1.97
CA PHE A 78 17.25 -7.61 2.86
C PHE A 78 16.30 -7.80 4.06
N SER A 79 16.27 -9.01 4.61
CA SER A 79 15.50 -9.38 5.80
C SER A 79 16.37 -10.17 6.79
N GLY A 80 15.85 -10.44 7.99
CA GLY A 80 16.54 -11.26 9.00
C GLY A 80 17.91 -10.72 9.42
N ALA A 81 18.90 -11.61 9.52
CA ALA A 81 20.26 -11.27 9.98
C ALA A 81 20.95 -10.22 9.10
N ALA A 82 20.79 -10.29 7.77
CA ALA A 82 21.38 -9.32 6.84
C ALA A 82 20.83 -7.90 7.09
N LYS A 83 19.53 -7.78 7.37
CA LYS A 83 18.90 -6.51 7.75
C LYS A 83 19.48 -5.96 9.06
N ASN A 84 19.75 -6.81 10.04
CA ASN A 84 20.36 -6.38 11.30
C ASN A 84 21.79 -5.85 11.09
N LYS A 85 22.60 -6.52 10.27
CA LYS A 85 23.95 -6.04 9.92
C LYS A 85 23.94 -4.66 9.24
N ILE A 86 22.94 -4.36 8.41
CA ILE A 86 22.75 -3.02 7.82
C ILE A 86 22.49 -1.97 8.91
N LYS A 87 21.65 -2.30 9.91
CA LYS A 87 21.41 -1.40 11.06
C LYS A 87 22.64 -1.25 11.96
N ASP A 88 23.46 -2.29 12.07
CA ASP A 88 24.71 -2.23 12.82
C ASP A 88 25.69 -1.27 12.15
N LEU A 89 25.82 -1.30 10.82
CA LEU A 89 26.60 -0.31 10.07
C LEU A 89 26.08 1.11 10.28
N PHE A 90 24.75 1.29 10.30
CA PHE A 90 24.17 2.60 10.59
C PHE A 90 24.61 3.15 11.96
N LYS A 91 24.66 2.29 12.98
CA LYS A 91 25.12 2.62 14.34
C LYS A 91 26.63 2.84 14.40
N GLU A 92 27.42 1.90 13.90
CA GLU A 92 28.90 1.90 13.91
C GLU A 92 29.47 3.21 13.35
N TYR A 93 28.89 3.71 12.26
CA TYR A 93 29.40 4.91 11.58
C TYR A 93 28.73 6.21 12.01
N ASN A 94 27.91 6.17 13.07
CA ASN A 94 27.16 7.31 13.62
C ASN A 94 26.37 8.04 12.52
N LEU A 95 25.66 7.29 11.68
CA LEU A 95 24.89 7.87 10.56
C LEU A 95 23.57 8.48 11.01
N ARG A 96 23.16 8.22 12.25
CA ARG A 96 22.02 8.89 12.89
C ARG A 96 22.14 10.42 12.85
N ASP A 97 23.31 10.97 13.19
CA ASP A 97 23.51 12.42 13.18
C ASP A 97 23.35 13.00 11.78
N VAL A 98 23.74 12.25 10.76
CA VAL A 98 23.59 12.64 9.35
C VAL A 98 22.11 12.78 8.99
N ALA A 99 21.29 11.81 9.42
CA ALA A 99 19.84 11.84 9.22
C ALA A 99 19.16 12.95 10.04
N ILE A 100 19.53 13.13 11.31
CA ILE A 100 18.98 14.17 12.19
C ILE A 100 19.28 15.57 11.63
N ASN A 101 20.49 15.82 11.14
CA ASN A 101 20.88 17.11 10.55
C ASN A 101 20.05 17.48 9.30
N LYS A 102 19.43 16.48 8.64
CA LYS A 102 18.52 16.72 7.51
C LYS A 102 17.16 17.27 7.97
N LEU A 103 16.72 16.94 9.19
CA LEU A 103 15.50 17.49 9.77
C LEU A 103 15.60 18.99 10.04
N ASP A 104 16.81 19.51 10.25
CA ASP A 104 17.06 20.93 10.50
C ASP A 104 17.19 21.76 9.21
N GLN A 105 17.05 21.14 8.04
CA GLN A 105 17.14 21.81 6.75
C GLN A 105 15.83 22.52 6.38
N LYS A 106 15.92 23.55 5.54
CA LYS A 106 14.74 24.26 5.03
C LYS A 106 14.09 23.58 3.83
N LYS A 107 14.86 22.77 3.08
CA LYS A 107 14.39 22.15 1.83
C LYS A 107 13.50 20.95 2.15
N PRO A 108 12.22 20.92 1.74
CA PRO A 108 11.30 19.86 2.12
C PRO A 108 11.76 18.44 1.76
N TYR A 109 12.39 18.27 0.60
CA TYR A 109 12.89 16.95 0.19
C TYR A 109 14.02 16.44 1.11
N LEU A 110 14.84 17.33 1.69
CA LEU A 110 15.89 16.94 2.65
C LEU A 110 15.26 16.53 3.98
N ILE A 111 14.27 17.29 4.48
CA ILE A 111 13.53 16.94 5.69
C ILE A 111 12.87 15.57 5.51
N ALA A 112 12.10 15.39 4.44
CA ALA A 112 11.40 14.14 4.13
C ALA A 112 12.39 12.96 4.03
N GLN A 113 13.55 13.17 3.40
CA GLN A 113 14.61 12.18 3.33
C GLN A 113 15.17 11.83 4.71
N GLY A 114 15.41 12.82 5.59
CA GLY A 114 15.86 12.59 6.95
C GLY A 114 14.84 11.78 7.78
N ILE A 115 13.56 12.11 7.65
CA ILE A 115 12.47 11.37 8.29
C ILE A 115 12.47 9.91 7.81
N LEU A 116 12.52 9.69 6.49
CA LEU A 116 12.55 8.35 5.90
C LEU A 116 13.76 7.54 6.38
N GLU A 117 14.95 8.14 6.41
CA GLU A 117 16.18 7.47 6.82
C GLU A 117 16.12 7.03 8.29
N LEU A 118 15.66 7.91 9.18
CA LEU A 118 15.47 7.59 10.60
C LEU A 118 14.41 6.49 10.79
N THR A 119 13.33 6.55 10.01
CA THR A 119 12.25 5.58 10.05
C THR A 119 12.69 4.20 9.56
N VAL A 120 13.42 4.14 8.44
CA VAL A 120 13.92 2.89 7.86
C VAL A 120 14.94 2.21 8.77
N MET A 121 15.72 3.00 9.49
CA MET A 121 16.72 2.52 10.45
C MET A 121 16.11 2.28 11.85
N ASP A 122 14.79 2.30 11.97
CA ASP A 122 14.01 2.06 13.19
C ASP A 122 14.54 2.87 14.39
N GLN A 123 14.75 4.19 14.19
CA GLN A 123 15.21 5.12 15.23
C GLN A 123 14.03 5.68 16.03
N GLU A 124 13.53 4.90 16.98
CA GLU A 124 12.37 5.25 17.81
C GLU A 124 12.55 6.56 18.58
N GLU A 125 13.76 6.85 19.07
CA GLU A 125 13.99 8.06 19.88
C GLU A 125 14.00 9.34 19.01
N ALA A 126 13.93 9.21 17.68
CA ALA A 126 13.67 10.34 16.78
C ALA A 126 12.18 10.71 16.70
N ALA A 127 11.26 9.85 17.17
CA ALA A 127 9.82 10.07 17.03
C ALA A 127 9.35 11.42 17.61
N PRO A 128 9.81 11.92 18.77
CA PRO A 128 9.43 13.24 19.27
C PRO A 128 9.88 14.39 18.37
N LYS A 129 11.02 14.28 17.69
CA LYS A 129 11.48 15.30 16.73
C LYS A 129 10.71 15.20 15.41
N ILE A 130 10.38 13.98 14.98
CA ILE A 130 9.61 13.75 13.75
C ILE A 130 8.14 14.21 13.90
N SER A 131 7.54 14.08 15.08
CA SER A 131 6.14 14.47 15.31
C SER A 131 5.89 15.97 15.09
N LEU A 132 6.91 16.81 15.24
CA LEU A 132 6.86 18.25 14.92
C LEU A 132 6.54 18.52 13.43
N PHE A 133 6.75 17.53 12.56
CA PHE A 133 6.47 17.63 11.13
C PHE A 133 5.05 17.17 10.73
N LEU A 134 4.23 16.72 11.70
CA LEU A 134 2.81 16.38 11.47
C LEU A 134 1.91 17.58 11.17
N SER A 135 2.45 18.79 11.18
CA SER A 135 1.76 20.02 10.74
C SER A 135 2.54 20.78 9.67
N HIS A 136 3.53 20.13 9.05
CA HIS A 136 4.40 20.79 8.09
C HIS A 136 3.65 21.10 6.77
N PRO A 137 3.81 22.30 6.18
CA PRO A 137 3.03 22.72 5.00
C PRO A 137 3.35 21.93 3.73
N SER A 138 4.56 21.37 3.62
CA SER A 138 4.89 20.45 2.53
C SER A 138 4.21 19.10 2.75
N GLN A 139 3.31 18.73 1.83
CA GLN A 139 2.63 17.44 1.82
C GLN A 139 3.60 16.26 1.87
N GLN A 140 4.73 16.35 1.17
CA GLN A 140 5.75 15.28 1.18
C GLN A 140 6.30 15.05 2.59
N VAL A 141 6.64 16.13 3.30
CA VAL A 141 7.18 16.06 4.66
C VAL A 141 6.12 15.54 5.63
N TYR A 142 4.88 16.03 5.49
CA TYR A 142 3.77 15.60 6.31
C TYR A 142 3.47 14.10 6.16
N LEU A 143 3.40 13.58 4.92
CA LEU A 143 3.14 12.17 4.66
C LEU A 143 4.26 11.25 5.17
N GLU A 144 5.53 11.67 5.05
CA GLU A 144 6.65 10.91 5.62
C GLU A 144 6.63 10.95 7.16
N ALA A 145 6.25 12.08 7.78
CA ALA A 145 6.10 12.18 9.22
C ALA A 145 4.99 11.25 9.75
N GLN A 146 3.84 11.20 9.07
CA GLN A 146 2.76 10.26 9.40
C GLN A 146 3.22 8.81 9.28
N TYR A 147 3.85 8.45 8.16
CA TYR A 147 4.39 7.11 7.97
C TYR A 147 5.40 6.74 9.05
N ALA A 148 6.29 7.68 9.42
CA ALA A 148 7.26 7.51 10.48
C ALA A 148 6.61 7.26 11.84
N MET A 149 5.57 8.01 12.20
CA MET A 149 4.86 7.77 13.45
C MET A 149 4.25 6.38 13.50
N VAL A 150 3.65 5.92 12.41
CA VAL A 150 3.03 4.60 12.33
C VAL A 150 4.08 3.49 12.37
N ARG A 151 5.22 3.65 11.69
CA ARG A 151 6.28 2.65 11.70
C ARG A 151 7.04 2.59 13.04
N LEU A 152 7.24 3.72 13.71
CA LEU A 152 8.00 3.78 14.97
C LEU A 152 7.13 3.54 16.21
N LYS A 153 5.83 3.86 16.16
CA LYS A 153 4.91 3.70 17.32
C LYS A 153 3.82 2.64 17.10
N GLY A 154 3.81 1.97 15.96
CA GLY A 154 2.76 1.02 15.62
C GLY A 154 1.39 1.67 15.56
N PHE A 155 0.40 1.02 16.18
CA PHE A 155 -1.02 1.41 16.10
C PHE A 155 -1.27 2.83 16.61
N GLU A 156 -0.62 3.25 17.69
CA GLU A 156 -0.75 4.63 18.23
C GLU A 156 -0.35 5.70 17.22
N GLY A 157 0.54 5.37 16.28
CA GLY A 157 0.93 6.28 15.21
C GLY A 157 -0.22 6.64 14.26
N LEU A 158 -1.32 5.87 14.27
CA LEU A 158 -2.53 6.13 13.47
C LEU A 158 -3.48 7.15 14.10
N ASN A 159 -3.22 7.66 15.31
CA ASN A 159 -4.10 8.62 15.97
C ASN A 159 -4.38 9.90 15.15
N PHE A 160 -3.56 10.22 14.14
CA PHE A 160 -3.85 11.32 13.23
C PHE A 160 -5.15 11.11 12.42
N LEU A 161 -5.63 9.87 12.28
CA LEU A 161 -6.88 9.54 11.59
C LEU A 161 -8.10 10.17 12.27
N ASP A 162 -8.04 10.44 13.58
CA ASP A 162 -9.11 11.09 14.34
C ASP A 162 -9.50 12.46 13.78
N THR A 163 -8.53 13.16 13.18
CA THR A 163 -8.70 14.54 12.69
C THR A 163 -8.33 14.68 11.22
N PHE A 164 -8.16 13.58 10.49
CA PHE A 164 -7.67 13.63 9.12
C PHE A 164 -8.78 14.05 8.14
N ALA A 165 -8.72 15.29 7.66
CA ALA A 165 -9.74 15.84 6.76
C ALA A 165 -9.54 15.47 5.28
N SER A 166 -8.32 15.12 4.87
CA SER A 166 -7.98 14.88 3.46
C SER A 166 -8.18 13.43 3.02
N LYS A 167 -8.24 13.14 1.72
CA LYS A 167 -8.23 11.76 1.22
C LYS A 167 -6.85 11.13 1.40
N ILE A 168 -6.77 9.96 2.05
CA ILE A 168 -5.56 9.14 2.12
C ILE A 168 -5.42 8.38 0.80
N SER A 169 -4.28 8.51 0.12
CA SER A 169 -4.02 7.77 -1.13
C SER A 169 -3.89 6.27 -0.88
N GLU A 170 -4.22 5.44 -1.88
CA GLU A 170 -4.12 3.98 -1.75
C GLU A 170 -2.71 3.49 -1.40
N TRP A 171 -1.69 4.13 -1.99
CA TRP A 171 -0.29 3.85 -1.67
C TRP A 171 0.04 4.18 -0.21
N GLN A 172 -0.42 5.32 0.30
CA GLN A 172 -0.22 5.67 1.70
C GLN A 172 -0.95 4.69 2.60
N GLN A 173 -2.20 4.35 2.31
CA GLN A 173 -2.94 3.31 3.06
C GLN A 173 -2.18 1.98 3.09
N LEU A 174 -1.60 1.54 1.97
CA LEU A 174 -0.81 0.31 1.93
C LEU A 174 0.44 0.41 2.81
N ARG A 175 1.20 1.51 2.73
CA ARG A 175 2.39 1.74 3.57
C ARG A 175 2.04 1.72 5.06
N LEU A 176 0.97 2.39 5.46
CA LEU A 176 0.50 2.44 6.84
C LEU A 176 0.06 1.04 7.31
N LEU A 177 -0.75 0.35 6.51
CA LEU A 177 -1.26 -0.99 6.81
C LEU A 177 -0.12 -2.00 7.02
N LEU A 178 0.92 -1.95 6.18
CA LEU A 178 2.08 -2.83 6.29
C LEU A 178 2.94 -2.54 7.54
N SER A 179 2.85 -1.33 8.09
CA SER A 179 3.65 -0.90 9.24
C SER A 179 3.03 -1.31 10.59
N ILE A 180 1.75 -1.63 10.65
CA ILE A 180 1.10 -2.12 11.87
C ILE A 180 1.31 -3.62 12.01
N SER A 181 2.02 -4.10 13.02
CA SER A 181 2.24 -5.54 13.24
C SER A 181 1.23 -6.19 14.17
N PHE A 182 0.72 -5.45 15.16
CA PHE A 182 -0.27 -5.92 16.14
C PHE A 182 -1.21 -4.77 16.55
N LEU A 183 -2.31 -5.12 17.21
CA LEU A 183 -3.25 -4.18 17.80
C LEU A 183 -3.12 -4.19 19.33
N PRO A 184 -3.26 -3.05 20.02
CA PRO A 184 -3.39 -3.01 21.47
C PRO A 184 -4.73 -3.60 21.93
N GLU A 185 -4.85 -3.95 23.21
CA GLU A 185 -6.05 -4.59 23.80
C GLU A 185 -7.32 -3.72 23.66
N ASP A 186 -7.18 -2.40 23.66
CA ASP A 186 -8.27 -1.42 23.58
C ASP A 186 -8.49 -0.85 22.17
N ALA A 187 -7.89 -1.49 21.14
CA ALA A 187 -7.98 -1.03 19.76
C ALA A 187 -9.42 -0.91 19.24
N ASP A 188 -10.33 -1.75 19.74
CA ASP A 188 -11.71 -1.83 19.26
C ASP A 188 -12.44 -0.48 19.36
N ILE A 189 -12.28 0.25 20.46
CA ILE A 189 -12.90 1.57 20.66
C ILE A 189 -12.44 2.55 19.56
N THR A 190 -11.15 2.49 19.24
CA THR A 190 -10.54 3.38 18.24
C THR A 190 -10.95 3.00 16.82
N ILE A 191 -10.99 1.70 16.53
CA ILE A 191 -11.41 1.16 15.23
C ILE A 191 -12.88 1.48 14.97
N GLU A 192 -13.77 1.32 15.95
CA GLU A 192 -15.18 1.67 15.83
C GLU A 192 -15.36 3.14 15.49
N ARG A 193 -14.63 4.01 16.19
CA ARG A 193 -14.63 5.46 15.92
C ARG A 193 -14.15 5.79 14.51
N TRP A 194 -13.12 5.13 13.99
CA TRP A 194 -12.65 5.36 12.62
C TRP A 194 -13.58 4.77 11.56
N LEU A 195 -14.35 3.73 11.87
CA LEU A 195 -15.35 3.16 10.98
C LEU A 195 -16.53 4.12 10.79
N GLY A 196 -16.86 4.91 11.83
CA GLY A 196 -17.85 6.00 11.79
C GLY A 196 -17.31 7.36 11.31
N SER A 197 -16.11 7.40 10.73
CA SER A 197 -15.51 8.66 10.25
C SER A 197 -16.31 9.25 9.08
N SER A 198 -16.42 10.58 9.01
CA SER A 198 -16.96 11.29 7.85
C SER A 198 -16.02 11.29 6.64
N ASN A 199 -14.82 10.73 6.78
CA ASN A 199 -13.83 10.63 5.71
C ASN A 199 -13.82 9.20 5.15
N ASP A 200 -14.36 9.02 3.95
CA ASP A 200 -14.44 7.72 3.26
C ASP A 200 -13.09 6.99 3.22
N SER A 201 -11.99 7.69 3.04
CA SER A 201 -10.66 7.07 2.98
C SER A 201 -10.17 6.55 4.34
N VAL A 202 -10.64 7.14 5.44
CA VAL A 202 -10.42 6.63 6.80
C VAL A 202 -11.27 5.38 6.99
N VAL A 203 -12.56 5.41 6.66
CA VAL A 203 -13.46 4.23 6.74
C VAL A 203 -12.89 3.06 5.94
N ILE A 204 -12.45 3.29 4.70
CA ILE A 204 -11.83 2.27 3.84
C ILE A 204 -10.53 1.73 4.45
N PHE A 205 -9.70 2.59 5.04
CA PHE A 205 -8.49 2.14 5.72
C PHE A 205 -8.81 1.30 6.96
N THR A 206 -9.83 1.68 7.72
CA THR A 206 -10.32 0.92 8.88
C THR A 206 -10.84 -0.46 8.47
N LEU A 207 -11.59 -0.56 7.38
CA LEU A 207 -12.01 -1.84 6.81
C LEU A 207 -10.81 -2.74 6.44
N LYS A 208 -9.70 -2.16 5.96
CA LYS A 208 -8.46 -2.89 5.69
C LYS A 208 -7.77 -3.36 6.98
N LEU A 209 -7.82 -2.59 8.07
CA LEU A 209 -7.33 -3.02 9.38
C LEU A 209 -8.14 -4.19 9.92
N ILE A 210 -9.48 -4.08 9.89
CA ILE A 210 -10.39 -5.14 10.33
C ILE A 210 -10.11 -6.43 9.56
N LYS A 211 -9.96 -6.34 8.23
CA LYS A 211 -9.59 -7.46 7.37
C LYS A 211 -8.21 -8.06 7.72
N LYS A 212 -7.20 -7.21 7.94
CA LYS A 212 -5.84 -7.67 8.25
C LYS A 212 -5.77 -8.44 9.56
N PHE A 213 -6.47 -7.95 10.58
CA PHE A 213 -6.44 -8.51 11.93
C PHE A 213 -7.61 -9.46 12.23
N GLN A 214 -8.45 -9.73 11.24
CA GLN A 214 -9.56 -10.69 11.33
C GLN A 214 -10.50 -10.39 12.50
N LEU A 215 -10.93 -9.12 12.63
CA LEU A 215 -11.74 -8.67 13.76
C LEU A 215 -13.23 -8.99 13.54
N LEU A 216 -13.63 -10.23 13.84
CA LEU A 216 -15.02 -10.70 13.67
C LEU A 216 -16.04 -9.92 14.51
N SER A 217 -15.62 -9.33 15.65
CA SER A 217 -16.47 -8.49 16.51
C SER A 217 -17.10 -7.30 15.76
N PHE A 218 -16.47 -6.85 14.68
CA PHE A 218 -16.95 -5.74 13.85
C PHE A 218 -17.96 -6.13 12.78
N TYR A 219 -18.34 -7.41 12.67
CA TYR A 219 -19.24 -7.87 11.62
C TYR A 219 -20.54 -7.05 11.55
N SER A 220 -21.25 -6.89 12.68
CA SER A 220 -22.48 -6.09 12.75
C SER A 220 -22.24 -4.61 12.38
N LYS A 221 -21.14 -4.03 12.85
CA LYS A 221 -20.77 -2.65 12.51
C LYS A 221 -20.45 -2.43 11.04
N ILE A 222 -19.88 -3.43 10.37
CA ILE A 222 -19.67 -3.36 8.92
C ILE A 222 -21.00 -3.46 8.18
N THR A 223 -21.97 -4.23 8.68
CA THR A 223 -23.31 -4.30 8.05
C THR A 223 -24.08 -2.98 8.16
N GLU A 224 -23.89 -2.19 9.22
CA GLU A 224 -24.48 -0.85 9.37
C GLU A 224 -24.00 0.14 8.27
N LEU A 225 -22.86 -0.11 7.61
CA LEU A 225 -22.34 0.78 6.55
C LEU A 225 -23.20 0.78 5.28
N PHE A 226 -24.06 -0.21 5.07
CA PHE A 226 -24.86 -0.32 3.85
C PHE A 226 -26.01 0.69 3.77
N ASP A 227 -26.39 1.31 4.89
CA ASP A 227 -27.52 2.22 4.96
C ASP A 227 -27.16 3.65 4.50
N ALA A 228 -25.96 4.13 4.85
CA ALA A 228 -25.61 5.55 4.73
C ALA A 228 -24.26 5.85 4.04
N SER A 229 -23.59 4.83 3.48
CA SER A 229 -22.25 5.01 2.90
C SER A 229 -22.24 5.10 1.36
N SER A 230 -21.16 5.65 0.83
CA SER A 230 -20.87 5.65 -0.61
C SER A 230 -20.72 4.22 -1.17
N SER A 231 -20.95 4.02 -2.46
CA SER A 231 -20.76 2.72 -3.09
C SER A 231 -19.33 2.17 -2.94
N GLU A 232 -18.32 3.07 -2.93
CA GLU A 232 -16.92 2.68 -2.69
C GLU A 232 -16.75 2.01 -1.33
N ILE A 233 -17.33 2.57 -0.27
CA ILE A 233 -17.31 1.98 1.08
C ILE A 233 -18.08 0.66 1.09
N LYS A 234 -19.27 0.60 0.49
CA LYS A 234 -20.09 -0.63 0.44
C LYS A 234 -19.35 -1.78 -0.24
N VAL A 235 -18.69 -1.51 -1.36
CA VAL A 235 -17.84 -2.49 -2.05
C VAL A 235 -16.71 -2.99 -1.14
N LYS A 236 -16.04 -2.10 -0.41
CA LYS A 236 -15.00 -2.49 0.56
C LYS A 236 -15.56 -3.25 1.75
N ALA A 237 -16.74 -2.88 2.24
CA ALA A 237 -17.44 -3.58 3.32
C ALA A 237 -17.74 -5.02 2.92
N ILE A 238 -18.27 -5.27 1.72
CA ILE A 238 -18.50 -6.61 1.16
C ILE A 238 -17.19 -7.43 1.15
N GLN A 239 -16.11 -6.84 0.63
CA GLN A 239 -14.79 -7.50 0.56
C GLN A 239 -14.20 -7.82 1.93
N THR A 240 -14.54 -7.02 2.95
CA THR A 240 -14.14 -7.25 4.33
C THR A 240 -15.00 -8.33 4.98
N LEU A 241 -16.34 -8.25 4.87
CA LEU A 241 -17.26 -9.28 5.41
C LEU A 241 -16.90 -10.68 4.91
N MET A 242 -16.62 -10.81 3.60
CA MET A 242 -16.20 -12.09 3.04
C MET A 242 -14.88 -12.61 3.58
N SER A 243 -13.95 -11.71 3.90
CA SER A 243 -12.66 -12.12 4.47
C SER A 243 -12.74 -12.51 5.95
N LEU A 244 -13.88 -12.23 6.62
CA LEU A 244 -14.13 -12.66 8.00
C LEU A 244 -14.77 -14.05 8.08
N GLU A 245 -15.11 -14.67 6.93
CA GLU A 245 -15.61 -16.05 6.81
C GLU A 245 -16.84 -16.35 7.70
N ASN A 246 -17.69 -15.36 7.97
CA ASN A 246 -18.93 -15.56 8.72
C ASN A 246 -19.96 -16.32 7.84
N PRO A 247 -20.52 -17.46 8.29
CA PRO A 247 -21.52 -18.23 7.53
C PRO A 247 -22.75 -17.45 7.10
N GLU A 248 -23.14 -16.40 7.83
CA GLU A 248 -24.33 -15.59 7.54
C GLU A 248 -24.08 -14.56 6.42
N THR A 249 -22.83 -14.36 5.99
CA THR A 249 -22.45 -13.30 5.03
C THR A 249 -23.21 -13.41 3.73
N VAL A 250 -23.27 -14.60 3.13
CA VAL A 250 -23.93 -14.78 1.83
C VAL A 250 -25.43 -14.52 1.95
N ALA A 251 -26.08 -15.07 2.98
CA ALA A 251 -27.51 -14.85 3.22
C ALA A 251 -27.84 -13.37 3.44
N TYR A 252 -27.02 -12.66 4.23
CA TYR A 252 -27.16 -11.22 4.46
C TYR A 252 -27.01 -10.41 3.15
N LEU A 253 -25.95 -10.66 2.38
CA LEU A 253 -25.70 -9.92 1.14
C LEU A 253 -26.80 -10.15 0.10
N SER A 254 -27.34 -11.36 0.02
CA SER A 254 -28.47 -11.69 -0.85
C SER A 254 -29.76 -10.98 -0.43
N ALA A 255 -29.99 -10.83 0.88
CA ALA A 255 -31.18 -10.14 1.39
C ALA A 255 -31.18 -8.64 1.02
N ILE A 256 -30.02 -7.99 1.04
CA ILE A 256 -29.91 -6.55 0.72
C ILE A 256 -29.69 -6.27 -0.78
N TYR A 257 -29.49 -7.30 -1.60
CA TYR A 257 -29.01 -7.18 -2.98
C TYR A 257 -29.83 -6.21 -3.84
N ASN A 258 -31.16 -6.33 -3.81
CA ASN A 258 -32.07 -5.55 -4.65
C ASN A 258 -32.07 -4.05 -4.32
N ASP A 259 -31.72 -3.68 -3.09
CA ASP A 259 -31.70 -2.30 -2.61
C ASP A 259 -30.36 -1.61 -2.88
N GLN A 260 -29.39 -2.30 -3.48
CA GLN A 260 -28.05 -1.77 -3.73
C GLN A 260 -27.88 -1.22 -5.16
N PRO A 261 -27.00 -0.21 -5.34
CA PRO A 261 -26.62 0.27 -6.67
C PRO A 261 -25.84 -0.80 -7.46
N ASP A 262 -25.83 -0.66 -8.78
CA ASP A 262 -25.31 -1.67 -9.72
C ASP A 262 -23.87 -2.10 -9.45
N ASP A 263 -23.00 -1.16 -9.07
CA ASP A 263 -21.60 -1.45 -8.76
C ASP A 263 -21.44 -2.31 -7.50
N VAL A 264 -22.28 -2.07 -6.49
CA VAL A 264 -22.36 -2.89 -5.27
C VAL A 264 -22.99 -4.24 -5.57
N ARG A 265 -24.05 -4.32 -6.38
CA ARG A 265 -24.66 -5.58 -6.83
C ARG A 265 -23.66 -6.48 -7.55
N VAL A 266 -22.85 -5.91 -8.43
CA VAL A 266 -21.76 -6.63 -9.12
C VAL A 266 -20.74 -7.20 -8.12
N GLU A 267 -20.40 -6.45 -7.05
CA GLU A 267 -19.52 -6.97 -5.99
C GLU A 267 -20.16 -8.13 -5.22
N ILE A 268 -21.44 -8.04 -4.88
CA ILE A 268 -22.19 -9.13 -4.21
C ILE A 268 -22.17 -10.40 -5.06
N LEU A 269 -22.46 -10.30 -6.37
CA LEU A 269 -22.42 -11.45 -7.29
C LEU A 269 -21.03 -12.08 -7.37
N ARG A 270 -19.97 -11.26 -7.39
CA ARG A 270 -18.58 -11.76 -7.39
C ARG A 270 -18.28 -12.53 -6.11
N VAL A 271 -18.79 -12.06 -4.98
CA VAL A 271 -18.64 -12.71 -3.69
C VAL A 271 -19.40 -14.04 -3.63
N ILE A 272 -20.66 -14.08 -4.08
CA ILE A 272 -21.46 -15.31 -4.17
C ILE A 272 -20.72 -16.35 -5.02
N LYS A 273 -20.17 -15.94 -6.17
CA LYS A 273 -19.34 -16.81 -7.02
C LYS A 273 -18.18 -17.46 -6.27
N VAL A 274 -17.48 -16.70 -5.42
CA VAL A 274 -16.32 -17.19 -4.64
C VAL A 274 -16.75 -18.10 -3.50
N SER A 275 -17.89 -17.81 -2.86
CA SER A 275 -18.42 -18.60 -1.74
C SER A 275 -18.81 -20.03 -2.14
N LYS A 276 -19.14 -20.25 -3.42
CA LYS A 276 -19.70 -21.50 -3.95
C LYS A 276 -20.98 -21.97 -3.25
N ASP A 277 -21.71 -21.05 -2.63
CA ASP A 277 -23.00 -21.34 -2.01
C ASP A 277 -24.11 -21.43 -3.07
N HIS A 278 -24.92 -22.48 -3.00
CA HIS A 278 -26.05 -22.72 -3.89
C HIS A 278 -27.31 -21.94 -3.47
N CYS A 279 -27.32 -21.28 -2.30
CA CYS A 279 -28.47 -20.53 -1.81
C CYS A 279 -28.93 -19.40 -2.76
N CYS A 280 -28.04 -18.93 -3.64
CA CYS A 280 -28.30 -17.81 -4.54
C CYS A 280 -28.64 -18.23 -5.98
N THR A 281 -28.76 -19.53 -6.30
CA THR A 281 -28.92 -19.99 -7.70
C THR A 281 -30.10 -19.32 -8.41
N ASP A 282 -31.24 -19.15 -7.74
CA ASP A 282 -32.43 -18.54 -8.36
C ASP A 282 -32.23 -17.06 -8.64
N LEU A 283 -31.59 -16.33 -7.72
CA LEU A 283 -31.17 -14.94 -7.95
C LEU A 283 -30.23 -14.84 -9.16
N LEU A 284 -29.23 -15.72 -9.26
CA LEU A 284 -28.29 -15.71 -10.38
C LEU A 284 -28.97 -15.99 -11.73
N LYS A 285 -29.94 -16.91 -11.76
CA LYS A 285 -30.73 -17.16 -12.98
C LYS A 285 -31.54 -15.93 -13.35
N GLN A 286 -32.23 -15.31 -12.39
CA GLN A 286 -33.01 -14.11 -12.63
C GLN A 286 -32.15 -12.97 -13.19
N GLU A 287 -31.04 -12.64 -12.53
CA GLU A 287 -30.15 -11.55 -12.92
C GLU A 287 -29.45 -11.78 -14.27
N PHE A 288 -29.27 -13.02 -14.70
CA PHE A 288 -28.76 -13.31 -16.03
C PHE A 288 -29.74 -12.86 -17.14
N PHE A 289 -31.05 -13.04 -16.95
CA PHE A 289 -32.05 -12.62 -17.92
C PHE A 289 -32.45 -11.15 -17.75
N GLU A 290 -32.72 -10.74 -16.52
CA GLU A 290 -33.36 -9.47 -16.17
C GLU A 290 -32.35 -8.39 -15.73
N GLY A 291 -31.07 -8.72 -15.57
CA GLY A 291 -30.06 -7.79 -15.07
C GLY A 291 -29.97 -6.49 -15.89
N ASN A 292 -29.97 -5.36 -15.19
CA ASN A 292 -30.01 -4.03 -15.82
C ASN A 292 -28.74 -3.70 -16.63
N THR A 293 -27.62 -4.35 -16.33
CA THR A 293 -26.32 -4.09 -16.97
C THR A 293 -25.66 -5.37 -17.43
N SER A 294 -24.84 -5.26 -18.48
CA SER A 294 -24.00 -6.37 -18.94
C SER A 294 -23.06 -6.88 -17.84
N GLY A 295 -22.58 -5.99 -16.97
CA GLY A 295 -21.75 -6.35 -15.82
C GLY A 295 -22.46 -7.30 -14.84
N ILE A 296 -23.73 -7.05 -14.54
CA ILE A 296 -24.57 -7.93 -13.70
C ILE A 296 -24.75 -9.29 -14.40
N LYS A 297 -25.20 -9.29 -15.66
CA LYS A 297 -25.43 -10.52 -16.44
C LYS A 297 -24.17 -11.39 -16.56
N VAL A 298 -23.01 -10.77 -16.82
CA VAL A 298 -21.72 -11.46 -16.89
C VAL A 298 -21.34 -12.10 -15.56
N ASN A 299 -21.45 -11.37 -14.45
CA ASN A 299 -21.10 -11.93 -13.15
C ASN A 299 -22.08 -13.02 -12.72
N ALA A 300 -23.37 -12.89 -13.04
CA ALA A 300 -24.38 -13.92 -12.80
C ALA A 300 -24.07 -15.23 -13.57
N ALA A 301 -23.77 -15.13 -14.88
CA ALA A 301 -23.40 -16.28 -15.70
C ALA A 301 -22.11 -16.96 -15.20
N GLN A 302 -21.08 -16.18 -14.85
CA GLN A 302 -19.84 -16.73 -14.30
C GLN A 302 -20.05 -17.39 -12.93
N ALA A 303 -20.95 -16.86 -12.10
CA ALA A 303 -21.30 -17.46 -10.82
C ALA A 303 -22.01 -18.80 -11.02
N LEU A 304 -23.00 -18.87 -11.93
CA LEU A 304 -23.67 -20.12 -12.31
C LEU A 304 -22.68 -21.18 -12.81
N TYR A 305 -21.75 -20.80 -13.68
CA TYR A 305 -20.67 -21.68 -14.13
C TYR A 305 -19.82 -22.22 -12.96
N SER A 306 -19.41 -21.33 -12.05
CA SER A 306 -18.58 -21.70 -10.89
C SER A 306 -19.30 -22.62 -9.90
N LEU A 307 -20.64 -22.56 -9.87
CA LEU A 307 -21.52 -23.43 -9.11
C LEU A 307 -21.89 -24.75 -9.84
N GLY A 308 -21.33 -25.00 -11.02
CA GLY A 308 -21.52 -26.25 -11.77
C GLY A 308 -22.75 -26.28 -12.69
N TYR A 309 -23.42 -25.16 -12.94
CA TYR A 309 -24.58 -25.08 -13.85
C TYR A 309 -24.18 -25.00 -15.34
N ASN A 310 -23.16 -25.77 -15.73
CA ASN A 310 -22.60 -25.76 -17.09
C ASN A 310 -23.63 -26.23 -18.12
N GLU A 311 -24.28 -27.37 -17.86
CA GLU A 311 -25.30 -27.95 -18.75
C GLU A 311 -26.49 -27.00 -18.91
N TYR A 312 -26.89 -26.33 -17.82
CA TYR A 312 -27.93 -25.32 -17.86
C TYR A 312 -27.54 -24.17 -18.79
N LEU A 313 -26.34 -23.58 -18.62
CA LEU A 313 -25.85 -22.51 -19.49
C LEU A 313 -25.74 -22.95 -20.95
N SER A 314 -25.21 -24.15 -21.22
CA SER A 314 -25.15 -24.71 -22.58
C SER A 314 -26.54 -24.90 -23.20
N SER A 315 -27.51 -25.38 -22.43
CA SER A 315 -28.89 -25.55 -22.91
C SER A 315 -29.53 -24.22 -23.32
N LEU A 316 -29.15 -23.11 -22.67
CA LEU A 316 -29.64 -21.78 -23.00
C LEU A 316 -29.11 -21.31 -24.36
N THR A 317 -27.93 -21.72 -24.83
CA THR A 317 -27.42 -21.27 -26.14
C THR A 317 -28.26 -21.72 -27.35
N HIS A 318 -29.10 -22.74 -27.17
CA HIS A 318 -29.98 -23.27 -28.22
C HIS A 318 -31.38 -22.65 -28.22
N ARG A 319 -31.64 -21.70 -27.32
CA ARG A 319 -32.91 -20.99 -27.22
C ARG A 319 -33.00 -19.85 -28.24
N GLU A 320 -34.06 -19.87 -29.04
CA GLU A 320 -34.33 -18.83 -30.07
C GLU A 320 -34.72 -17.47 -29.46
N ASP A 321 -35.10 -17.43 -28.18
CA ASP A 321 -35.57 -16.23 -27.45
C ASP A 321 -34.44 -15.39 -26.82
N LEU A 322 -33.18 -15.81 -26.93
CA LEU A 322 -32.05 -15.08 -26.34
C LEU A 322 -31.47 -14.00 -27.26
N SER A 323 -31.08 -12.87 -26.67
CA SER A 323 -30.32 -11.84 -27.38
C SER A 323 -28.90 -12.31 -27.72
N GLU A 324 -28.33 -11.74 -28.78
CA GLU A 324 -26.93 -12.02 -29.19
C GLU A 324 -25.94 -11.71 -28.06
N GLU A 325 -26.18 -10.65 -27.29
CA GLU A 325 -25.40 -10.30 -26.09
C GLU A 325 -25.42 -11.42 -25.05
N SER A 326 -26.60 -11.96 -24.70
CA SER A 326 -26.71 -13.05 -23.72
C SER A 326 -25.99 -14.32 -24.19
N ILE A 327 -26.00 -14.62 -25.49
CA ILE A 327 -25.25 -15.74 -26.07
C ILE A 327 -23.74 -15.51 -25.93
N GLN A 328 -23.25 -14.31 -26.21
CA GLN A 328 -21.83 -13.96 -26.03
C GLN A 328 -21.41 -14.07 -24.55
N ILE A 329 -22.27 -13.63 -23.63
CA ILE A 329 -22.02 -13.75 -22.18
C ILE A 329 -21.93 -15.21 -21.76
N ILE A 330 -22.82 -16.09 -22.24
CA ILE A 330 -22.76 -17.53 -21.94
C ILE A 330 -21.45 -18.13 -22.44
N LYS A 331 -21.08 -17.87 -23.70
CA LYS A 331 -19.81 -18.36 -24.28
C LYS A 331 -18.60 -17.90 -23.47
N TYR A 332 -18.59 -16.62 -23.08
CA TYR A 332 -17.56 -16.05 -22.23
C TYR A 332 -17.49 -16.74 -20.86
N ALA A 333 -18.63 -17.00 -20.21
CA ALA A 333 -18.68 -17.68 -18.92
C ALA A 333 -18.22 -19.14 -18.99
N LEU A 334 -18.58 -19.87 -20.06
CA LEU A 334 -18.16 -21.25 -20.31
C LEU A 334 -16.67 -21.40 -20.69
N GLN A 335 -15.93 -20.29 -20.80
CA GLN A 335 -14.55 -20.24 -21.29
C GLN A 335 -14.39 -20.86 -22.69
N GLU A 336 -15.47 -20.91 -23.47
CA GLU A 336 -15.39 -21.23 -24.89
C GLU A 336 -14.62 -20.08 -25.53
N LYS A 337 -13.37 -20.35 -25.92
CA LYS A 337 -12.57 -19.38 -26.66
C LYS A 337 -13.40 -18.92 -27.85
N VAL A 338 -13.70 -17.62 -27.88
CA VAL A 338 -13.99 -16.90 -29.11
C VAL A 338 -12.71 -17.02 -29.95
N CYS A 339 -12.66 -18.05 -30.79
CA CYS A 339 -11.64 -18.21 -31.83
C CYS A 339 -11.95 -17.27 -32.99
#